data_AF-A0A6I6KD58-F1
#
_entry.id   AF-A0A6I6KD58-F1
#
_cell.length_a   1.000
_cell.length_b   1.000
_cell.length_c   1.000
_cell.angle_alpha   90.00
_cell.angle_beta   90.00
_cell.angle_gamma   90.00
#
_symmetry.space_group_name_H-M   'P 1'
#
loop_
_entity.id
_entity.type
_entity.pdbx_description
1 polymer ?
#
loop_
_entity_poly.entity_id
_entity_poly.type
_entity_poly.pdbx_seq_one_letter_code
_entity_poly.pdbx_strand_id
1 'polypeptide(L)'
;MIRKVADFFENENEAVLEHEGEELSTREKEVLKLVALGNSNKIIADKLFISVHTVISHRKNITEKLGIKSISGLTVYAIINQVIDTENINPEDLI
;
A
#
# COMPACT_ATOMS: atom_id res chain seq x y z
N MET A 1 24.60 11.97 -25.93
CA MET A 1 24.52 11.92 -24.44
C MET A 1 23.14 11.53 -23.90
N ILE A 2 22.10 11.37 -24.74
CA ILE A 2 20.71 11.09 -24.28
C ILE A 2 20.38 9.58 -24.22
N ARG A 3 21.16 8.71 -24.89
CA ARG A 3 20.89 7.25 -24.96
C ARG A 3 20.95 6.53 -23.61
N LYS A 4 21.86 6.95 -22.73
CA LYS A 4 22.08 6.33 -21.40
C LYS A 4 20.93 6.57 -20.42
N VAL A 5 20.08 7.58 -20.66
CA VAL A 5 18.95 7.92 -19.79
C VAL A 5 17.75 7.02 -20.11
N ALA A 6 17.49 6.75 -21.39
CA ALA A 6 16.46 5.78 -21.79
C ALA A 6 16.84 4.36 -21.35
N ASP A 7 18.10 3.96 -21.56
CA ASP A 7 18.64 2.67 -21.10
C ASP A 7 18.60 2.53 -19.55
N PHE A 8 18.57 3.65 -18.81
CA PHE A 8 18.41 3.67 -17.35
C PHE A 8 16.96 3.45 -16.92
N PHE A 9 15.98 3.92 -17.70
CA PHE A 9 14.56 3.74 -17.42
C PHE A 9 14.02 2.37 -17.90
N GLU A 10 14.65 1.74 -18.89
CA GLU A 10 14.22 0.45 -19.43
C GLU A 10 14.69 -0.76 -18.59
N ASN A 11 15.63 -0.58 -17.67
CA ASN A 11 16.32 -1.68 -16.97
C ASN A 11 15.77 -2.01 -15.56
N GLU A 12 14.75 -1.30 -15.07
CA GLU A 12 14.10 -1.62 -13.78
C GLU A 12 12.86 -2.54 -13.92
N ASN A 13 12.44 -2.85 -15.15
CA ASN A 13 11.23 -3.67 -15.39
C ASN A 13 11.43 -5.18 -15.18
N GLU A 14 12.59 -5.61 -14.66
CA GLU A 14 12.91 -7.02 -14.41
C GLU A 14 13.24 -7.34 -12.95
N ALA A 15 13.01 -6.39 -12.02
CA ALA A 15 12.87 -6.70 -10.61
C ALA A 15 11.38 -6.79 -10.28
N VAL A 16 10.72 -7.83 -10.79
CA VAL A 16 9.49 -8.30 -10.14
C VAL A 16 9.94 -8.66 -8.73
N LEU A 17 9.57 -7.85 -7.75
CA LEU A 17 9.86 -8.11 -6.35
C LEU A 17 9.13 -9.41 -6.01
N GLU A 18 9.78 -10.56 -6.23
CA GLU A 18 9.49 -11.80 -5.53
C GLU A 18 9.75 -11.52 -4.05
N HIS A 19 8.78 -10.86 -3.42
CA HIS A 19 8.68 -10.85 -1.98
C HIS A 19 8.35 -12.29 -1.60
N GLU A 20 9.34 -13.03 -1.10
CA GLU A 20 9.17 -14.22 -0.24
C GLU A 20 8.46 -13.87 1.10
N GLY A 21 7.58 -12.86 1.09
CA GLY A 21 6.73 -12.46 2.19
C GLY A 21 5.35 -13.05 1.97
N GLU A 22 4.73 -13.56 3.04
CA GLU A 22 3.35 -14.04 2.98
C GLU A 22 2.43 -13.00 2.34
N GLU A 23 1.57 -13.46 1.43
CA GLU A 23 0.59 -12.57 0.78
C GLU A 23 -0.27 -11.87 1.84
N LEU A 24 -0.59 -10.60 1.58
CA LEU A 24 -1.56 -9.89 2.39
C LEU A 24 -2.92 -10.57 2.27
N SER A 25 -3.55 -10.85 3.40
CA SER A 25 -4.94 -11.29 3.43
C SER A 25 -5.86 -10.24 2.82
N THR A 26 -7.06 -10.65 2.41
CA THR A 26 -8.10 -9.73 1.91
C THR A 26 -8.32 -8.56 2.86
N ARG A 27 -8.35 -8.83 4.17
CA ARG A 27 -8.57 -7.81 5.19
C ARG A 27 -7.38 -6.86 5.35
N GLU A 28 -6.16 -7.37 5.22
CA GLU A 28 -4.96 -6.55 5.23
C GLU A 28 -4.88 -5.65 3.99
N LYS A 29 -5.31 -6.13 2.81
CA LYS A 29 -5.43 -5.32 1.59
C LYS A 29 -6.43 -4.17 1.77
N GLU A 30 -7.60 -4.42 2.36
CA GLU A 30 -8.59 -3.38 2.67
C GLU A 30 -8.04 -2.32 3.64
N VAL A 31 -7.36 -2.75 4.70
CA VAL A 31 -6.72 -1.84 5.66
C VAL A 31 -5.62 -1.03 4.98
N LEU A 32 -4.77 -1.68 4.18
CA LEU A 32 -3.70 -1.02 3.43
C LEU A 32 -4.24 0.05 2.49
N LYS A 33 -5.34 -0.23 1.77
CA LYS A 33 -6.01 0.75 0.91
C LYS A 33 -6.39 2.02 1.69
N LEU A 34 -7.04 1.87 2.84
CA LEU A 34 -7.46 3.02 3.65
C LEU A 34 -6.27 3.77 4.30
N VAL A 35 -5.22 3.05 4.70
CA VAL A 35 -3.97 3.66 5.18
C VAL A 35 -3.31 4.50 4.10
N ALA A 36 -3.25 3.99 2.88
CA ALA A 36 -2.66 4.70 1.75
C ALA A 36 -3.48 5.92 1.29
N LEU A 37 -4.79 5.90 1.55
CA LEU A 37 -5.66 7.08 1.43
C LEU A 37 -5.57 8.04 2.63
N GLY A 38 -4.60 7.86 3.54
CA GLY A 38 -4.37 8.78 4.66
C GLY A 38 -5.35 8.66 5.84
N ASN A 39 -6.21 7.63 5.87
CA ASN A 39 -7.20 7.49 6.94
C ASN A 39 -6.53 7.15 8.29
N SER A 40 -7.02 7.78 9.36
CA SER A 40 -6.59 7.43 10.73
C SER A 40 -7.13 6.08 11.18
N ASN A 41 -6.49 5.43 12.16
CA ASN A 41 -6.95 4.13 12.68
C ASN A 41 -8.41 4.13 13.14
N LYS A 42 -8.90 5.28 13.65
CA LYS A 42 -10.29 5.44 14.06
C LYS A 42 -11.23 5.42 12.86
N ILE A 43 -10.93 6.20 11.82
CA ILE A 43 -11.74 6.22 10.60
C ILE A 43 -11.73 4.85 9.91
N ILE A 44 -10.57 4.18 9.88
CA ILE A 44 -10.47 2.82 9.33
C ILE A 44 -11.36 1.85 10.11
N ALA A 45 -11.31 1.90 11.44
CA ALA A 45 -12.13 1.07 12.31
C ALA A 45 -13.63 1.27 12.04
N ASP A 46 -14.05 2.53 11.91
CA ASP A 46 -15.43 2.91 11.61
C ASP A 46 -15.85 2.42 10.21
N LYS A 47 -15.05 2.69 9.16
CA LYS A 47 -15.33 2.28 7.77
C LYS A 47 -15.40 0.75 7.62
N LEU A 48 -14.63 0.03 8.40
CA LEU A 48 -14.49 -1.42 8.32
C LEU A 48 -15.30 -2.18 9.37
N PHE A 49 -16.04 -1.49 10.25
CA PHE A 49 -16.84 -2.09 11.33
C PHE A 49 -16.05 -3.04 12.25
N ILE A 50 -14.84 -2.65 12.63
CA ILE A 50 -13.97 -3.41 13.57
C ILE A 50 -13.40 -2.50 14.65
N SER A 51 -12.78 -3.08 15.68
CA SER A 51 -12.15 -2.28 16.73
C SER A 51 -10.88 -1.58 16.22
N VAL A 52 -10.56 -0.41 16.80
CA VAL A 52 -9.29 0.30 16.56
C VAL A 52 -8.09 -0.61 16.88
N HIS A 53 -8.19 -1.45 17.91
CA HIS A 53 -7.15 -2.42 18.24
C HIS A 53 -6.92 -3.43 17.11
N THR A 54 -8.00 -3.93 16.51
CA THR A 54 -7.94 -4.83 15.35
C THR A 54 -7.27 -4.16 14.15
N VAL A 55 -7.55 -2.87 13.88
CA VAL A 55 -6.86 -2.10 12.84
C VAL A 55 -5.36 -2.01 13.11
N ILE A 56 -4.97 -1.73 14.36
CA ILE A 56 -3.55 -1.68 14.74
C ILE A 56 -2.87 -3.04 14.50
N SER A 57 -3.53 -4.14 14.85
CA SER A 57 -3.02 -5.49 14.58
C SER A 57 -2.84 -5.75 13.08
N HIS A 58 -3.82 -5.41 12.24
CA HIS A 58 -3.68 -5.54 10.78
C HIS A 58 -2.51 -4.69 10.24
N ARG A 59 -2.38 -3.44 10.68
CA ARG A 59 -1.26 -2.57 10.26
C ARG A 59 0.10 -3.12 10.67
N LYS A 60 0.20 -3.71 11.85
CA LYS A 60 1.42 -4.41 12.31
C LYS A 60 1.75 -5.57 11.37
N ASN A 61 0.78 -6.44 11.08
CA ASN A 61 1.00 -7.59 10.19
C ASN A 61 1.38 -7.14 8.77
N ILE A 62 0.74 -6.11 8.23
CA ILE A 62 1.09 -5.52 6.93
C ILE A 62 2.56 -5.07 6.93
N THR A 63 2.97 -4.34 7.98
CA THR A 63 4.35 -3.85 8.12
C THR A 63 5.35 -5.00 8.23
N GLU A 64 5.01 -6.07 8.95
CA GLU A 64 5.85 -7.26 9.11
C GLU A 64 5.98 -8.04 7.80
N LYS A 65 4.88 -8.26 7.09
CA LYS A 65 4.85 -8.98 5.80
C LYS A 65 5.58 -8.23 4.69
N LEU A 66 5.42 -6.91 4.62
CA LEU A 66 6.02 -6.08 3.56
C LEU A 66 7.42 -5.57 3.91
N GLY A 67 7.79 -5.56 5.19
CA GLY A 67 9.02 -4.91 5.68
C GLY A 67 8.98 -3.37 5.62
N ILE A 68 7.83 -2.77 5.29
CA ILE A 68 7.67 -1.33 5.08
C ILE A 68 7.02 -0.68 6.30
N LYS A 69 7.75 0.21 6.98
CA LYS A 69 7.29 0.87 8.22
C LYS A 69 6.68 2.26 8.01
N SER A 70 6.96 2.90 6.87
CA SER A 70 6.48 4.26 6.58
C SER A 70 5.15 4.22 5.84
N ILE A 71 4.25 5.15 6.17
CA ILE A 71 2.97 5.30 5.47
C ILE A 71 3.20 5.66 3.99
N SER A 72 4.18 6.52 3.70
CA SER A 72 4.54 6.85 2.32
C SER A 72 5.02 5.63 1.54
N GLY A 73 5.84 4.78 2.14
CA GLY A 73 6.26 3.52 1.54
C GLY A 73 5.09 2.57 1.29
N LEU A 74 4.18 2.45 2.26
CA LEU A 74 2.97 1.63 2.12
C LEU A 74 2.05 2.17 1.01
N THR A 75 1.98 3.49 0.85
CA THR A 75 1.20 4.16 -0.20
C THR A 75 1.78 3.84 -1.58
N VAL A 76 3.09 4.01 -1.75
CA VAL A 76 3.79 3.66 -3.00
C VAL A 76 3.62 2.18 -3.32
N TYR A 77 3.79 1.29 -2.34
CA TYR A 77 3.56 -0.15 -2.52
C TYR A 77 2.13 -0.43 -2.99
N ALA A 78 1.13 0.19 -2.37
CA ALA A 78 -0.28 -0.04 -2.69
C ALA A 78 -0.64 0.42 -4.10
N ILE A 79 0.02 1.45 -4.63
CA ILE A 79 -0.12 1.92 -6.03
C ILE A 79 0.55 0.95 -7.00
N ILE A 80 1.83 0.61 -6.77
CA ILE A 80 2.61 -0.28 -7.64
C ILE A 80 1.93 -1.65 -7.80
N ASN A 81 1.40 -2.19 -6.69
CA ASN A 81 0.77 -3.51 -6.65
C ASN A 81 -0.75 -3.46 -6.91
N GLN A 82 -1.29 -2.32 -7.38
CA GLN A 82 -2.70 -2.14 -7.72
C GLN A 82 -3.68 -2.54 -6.59
N VAL A 83 -3.25 -2.42 -5.33
CA VAL A 83 -4.12 -2.60 -4.16
C VAL A 83 -5.14 -1.46 -4.07
N ILE A 84 -4.76 -0.29 -4.57
CA ILE A 84 -5.65 0.83 -4.79
C ILE A 84 -5.93 0.93 -6.27
N ASP A 85 -7.21 1.01 -6.61
CA ASP A 85 -7.64 1.38 -7.94
C ASP A 85 -7.49 2.89 -8.10
N THR A 86 -6.41 3.31 -8.76
CA THR A 86 -6.05 4.71 -9.01
C THR A 86 -7.00 5.42 -9.97
N GLU A 87 -7.76 4.68 -10.79
CA GLU A 87 -8.71 5.28 -11.74
C GLU A 87 -10.03 5.68 -11.04
N ASN A 88 -10.34 5.04 -9.92
CA ASN A 88 -11.59 5.23 -9.17
C ASN A 88 -11.40 5.87 -7.79
N ILE A 89 -10.24 6.51 -7.53
CA ILE A 89 -10.06 7.30 -6.30
C ILE A 89 -10.84 8.61 -6.44
N ASN A 90 -11.79 8.85 -5.54
CA ASN A 90 -12.42 10.17 -5.41
C ASN A 90 -11.41 11.15 -4.78
N PRO A 91 -11.12 12.31 -5.40
CA PRO A 91 -10.24 13.32 -4.81
C PRO A 91 -10.64 13.73 -3.39
N GLU A 92 -11.93 13.66 -3.04
CA GLU A 92 -12.41 13.97 -1.69
C GLU A 92 -11.92 12.96 -0.63
N ASP A 93 -11.54 11.74 -1.02
CA ASP A 93 -10.96 10.75 -0.09
C ASP A 93 -9.50 11.10 0.29
N LEU A 94 -8.89 12.11 -0.35
CA LEU A 94 -7.49 12.52 -0.15
C LEU A 94 -7.33 13.82 0.66
N ILE A 95 -8.43 14.48 1.05
CA ILE A 95 -8.45 15.81 1.69
C ILE A 95 -8.76 15.71 3.18
#